data_AF-A0A4V1TXX1-F1
#
_entry.id   AF-A0A4V1TXX1-F1
#
_cell.length_a   1.000
_cell.length_b   1.000
_cell.length_c   1.000
_cell.angle_alpha   90.00
_cell.angle_beta   90.00
_cell.angle_gamma   90.00
#
_symmetry.space_group_name_H-M   'P 1'
#
loop_
_entity.id
_entity.type
_entity.pdbx_description
1 polymer ?
#
loop_
_entity_poly.entity_id
_entity_poly.type
_entity_poly.pdbx_seq_one_letter_code
_entity_poly.pdbx_strand_id
1 'polypeptide(L)'
;MNQPGVAVCDGGWQAIGMAGSASLQIDFDGASAKLVGNCGDYLARPGFWQGGAGVAACWWGGARALAGALRRALPPGGAGQHPFRAAALGKVDLALAQTAALLREAATWIDQHPGHDASAVATRVRLSAEATARTVLDEVGRALGATPFCRDAGFARMAADLPVFVRQSHGDKDFAFLSGQVAVGASPGEEQPWTL
;
A
#
# COMPACT_ATOMS: atom_id res chain seq x y z
N MET A 1 -8.45 -2.97 -28.12
CA MET A 1 -9.09 -4.22 -27.63
C MET A 1 -10.34 -4.43 -28.44
N ASN A 2 -10.20 -4.82 -29.72
CA ASN A 2 -11.30 -4.75 -30.69
C ASN A 2 -11.58 -6.11 -31.33
N GLN A 3 -11.13 -7.20 -30.69
CA GLN A 3 -11.46 -8.53 -31.18
C GLN A 3 -12.90 -8.91 -30.80
N PRO A 4 -13.60 -9.71 -31.61
CA PRO A 4 -14.87 -10.32 -31.22
C PRO A 4 -14.74 -11.07 -29.89
N GLY A 5 -15.80 -11.06 -29.09
CA GLY A 5 -15.84 -11.76 -27.81
C GLY A 5 -15.17 -11.03 -26.64
N VAL A 6 -14.64 -9.81 -26.83
CA VAL A 6 -14.16 -8.95 -25.73
C VAL A 6 -15.04 -7.72 -25.65
N ALA A 7 -15.75 -7.54 -24.54
CA ALA A 7 -16.59 -6.38 -24.31
C ALA A 7 -16.14 -5.64 -23.04
N VAL A 8 -15.98 -4.31 -23.14
CA VAL A 8 -15.83 -3.47 -21.94
C VAL A 8 -17.23 -3.18 -21.41
N CYS A 9 -17.47 -3.51 -20.15
CA CYS A 9 -18.80 -3.36 -19.56
C CYS A 9 -18.96 -1.94 -19.03
N ASP A 10 -19.91 -1.19 -19.59
CA ASP A 10 -20.25 0.14 -19.09
C ASP A 10 -20.85 0.03 -17.68
N GLY A 11 -20.29 0.82 -16.75
CA GLY A 11 -20.86 0.99 -15.41
C GLY A 11 -20.48 -0.04 -14.35
N GLY A 12 -19.61 -1.02 -14.63
CA GLY A 12 -19.22 -2.06 -13.67
C GLY A 12 -18.35 -1.59 -12.49
N TRP A 13 -17.59 -0.49 -12.64
CA TRP A 13 -16.71 0.06 -11.61
C TRP A 13 -17.17 1.44 -11.14
N GLN A 14 -18.01 1.47 -10.11
CA GLN A 14 -18.57 2.69 -9.50
C GLN A 14 -17.77 3.12 -8.25
N ALA A 15 -16.45 3.23 -8.38
CA ALA A 15 -15.59 3.48 -7.23
C ALA A 15 -15.59 4.97 -6.84
N ILE A 16 -15.99 5.26 -5.59
CA ILE A 16 -15.88 6.61 -5.01
C ILE A 16 -14.42 6.93 -4.67
N GLY A 17 -13.74 6.00 -4.01
CA GLY A 17 -12.29 6.03 -3.85
C GLY A 17 -11.61 5.35 -5.02
N MET A 18 -10.46 5.86 -5.44
CA MET A 18 -9.74 5.44 -6.64
C MET A 18 -10.57 5.62 -7.92
N ALA A 19 -11.49 6.59 -7.95
CA ALA A 19 -12.36 6.86 -9.11
C ALA A 19 -11.56 7.11 -10.41
N GLY A 20 -10.36 7.69 -10.29
CA GLY A 20 -9.46 7.97 -11.41
C GLY A 20 -8.55 6.80 -11.82
N SER A 21 -8.71 5.60 -11.25
CA SER A 21 -7.83 4.45 -11.54
C SER A 21 -8.01 3.86 -12.93
N ALA A 22 -9.09 4.23 -13.64
CA ALA A 22 -9.51 3.63 -14.89
C ALA A 22 -9.62 2.09 -14.80
N SER A 23 -10.04 1.58 -13.64
CA SER A 23 -10.36 0.16 -13.48
C SER A 23 -11.67 -0.16 -14.19
N LEU A 24 -11.65 -1.21 -15.01
CA LEU A 24 -12.76 -1.57 -15.88
C LEU A 24 -13.14 -3.02 -15.64
N GLN A 25 -14.42 -3.31 -15.83
CA GLN A 25 -14.90 -4.68 -16.02
C GLN A 25 -14.85 -5.01 -17.50
N ILE A 26 -14.35 -6.20 -17.82
CA ILE A 26 -14.23 -6.71 -19.18
C ILE A 26 -14.80 -8.12 -19.20
N ASP A 27 -15.73 -8.37 -20.11
CA ASP A 27 -16.29 -9.70 -20.36
C ASP A 27 -15.57 -10.35 -21.55
N PHE A 28 -15.27 -11.64 -21.39
CA PHE A 28 -14.64 -12.49 -22.40
C PHE A 28 -15.59 -13.65 -22.74
N ASP A 29 -16.12 -13.66 -23.96
CA ASP A 29 -17.01 -14.71 -24.48
C ASP A 29 -16.50 -15.20 -25.84
N GLY A 30 -15.98 -16.43 -25.89
CA GLY A 30 -15.37 -16.98 -27.10
C GLY A 30 -14.14 -16.22 -27.61
N ALA A 31 -13.54 -15.35 -26.79
CA ALA A 31 -12.39 -14.54 -27.17
C ALA A 31 -11.15 -15.41 -27.47
N SER A 32 -10.39 -15.03 -28.49
CA SER A 32 -9.09 -15.66 -28.76
C SER A 32 -8.05 -15.19 -27.74
N ALA A 33 -7.27 -16.14 -27.21
CA ALA A 33 -6.17 -15.87 -26.30
C ALA A 33 -4.86 -16.41 -26.85
N LYS A 34 -3.77 -15.69 -26.61
CA LYS A 34 -2.41 -16.15 -26.87
C LYS A 34 -1.77 -16.54 -25.54
N LEU A 35 -1.31 -17.78 -25.44
CA LEU A 35 -0.59 -18.24 -24.26
C LEU A 35 0.75 -17.49 -24.13
N VAL A 36 1.05 -17.02 -22.92
CA VAL A 36 2.31 -16.36 -22.58
C VAL A 36 2.95 -17.13 -21.43
N GLY A 37 4.07 -17.81 -21.72
CA GLY A 37 4.76 -18.67 -20.75
C GLY A 37 3.98 -19.95 -20.43
N ASN A 38 4.47 -20.68 -19.43
CA ASN A 38 3.83 -21.86 -18.85
C ASN A 38 2.96 -21.49 -17.64
N CYS A 39 2.23 -22.48 -17.14
CA CYS A 39 1.48 -22.33 -15.89
C CYS A 39 2.43 -21.96 -14.74
N GLY A 40 2.12 -20.87 -14.04
CA GLY A 40 2.89 -20.40 -12.88
C GLY A 40 4.03 -19.43 -13.18
N ASP A 41 4.51 -19.36 -14.44
CA ASP A 41 5.66 -18.52 -14.81
C ASP A 41 5.49 -17.04 -14.40
N TYR A 42 4.26 -16.52 -14.50
CA TYR A 42 3.97 -15.13 -14.13
C TYR A 42 4.20 -14.83 -12.64
N LEU A 43 3.84 -15.76 -11.76
CA LEU A 43 3.97 -15.59 -10.32
C LEU A 43 5.39 -15.92 -9.82
N ALA A 44 6.09 -16.81 -10.54
CA ALA A 44 7.45 -17.23 -10.20
C ALA A 44 8.54 -16.31 -10.75
N ARG A 45 8.22 -15.41 -11.71
CA ARG A 45 9.23 -14.55 -12.33
C ARG A 45 9.83 -13.56 -11.32
N PRO A 46 11.16 -13.30 -11.40
CA PRO A 46 11.74 -12.11 -10.80
C PRO A 46 11.01 -10.84 -11.25
N GLY A 47 10.72 -9.96 -10.31
CA GLY A 47 9.97 -8.72 -10.54
C GLY A 47 8.52 -8.76 -10.07
N PHE A 48 7.90 -9.93 -9.88
CA PHE A 48 6.50 -10.00 -9.41
C PHE A 48 6.36 -9.45 -7.97
N TRP A 49 7.08 -10.04 -7.01
CA TRP A 49 7.05 -9.61 -5.61
C TRP A 49 7.70 -8.24 -5.39
N GLN A 50 8.73 -7.91 -6.18
CA GLN A 50 9.36 -6.60 -6.21
C GLN A 50 8.35 -5.51 -6.60
N GLY A 51 7.51 -5.77 -7.61
CA GLY A 51 6.38 -4.90 -7.96
C GLY A 51 5.38 -4.76 -6.80
N GLY A 52 5.11 -5.85 -6.09
CA GLY A 52 4.29 -5.84 -4.87
C GLY A 52 4.84 -4.95 -3.75
N ALA A 53 6.16 -4.92 -3.55
CA ALA A 53 6.84 -4.01 -2.64
C ALA A 53 6.75 -2.54 -3.12
N GLY A 54 6.86 -2.30 -4.42
CA GLY A 54 6.65 -0.98 -5.03
C GLY A 54 5.25 -0.41 -4.75
N VAL A 55 4.22 -1.26 -4.82
CA VAL A 55 2.84 -0.87 -4.47
C VAL A 55 2.73 -0.46 -2.98
N ALA A 56 3.45 -1.12 -2.07
CA ALA A 56 3.49 -0.72 -0.66
C ALA A 56 4.08 0.69 -0.47
N ALA A 57 5.11 1.05 -1.24
CA ALA A 57 5.67 2.40 -1.24
C ALA A 57 4.65 3.45 -1.70
N CYS A 58 3.79 3.12 -2.68
CA CYS A 58 2.70 4.00 -3.10
C CYS A 58 1.66 4.22 -1.97
N TRP A 59 1.30 3.16 -1.23
CA TRP A 59 0.39 3.29 -0.08
C TRP A 59 0.99 4.17 1.02
N TRP A 60 2.26 3.95 1.34
CA TRP A 60 2.99 4.79 2.30
C TRP A 60 3.04 6.26 1.84
N GLY A 61 3.22 6.51 0.54
CA GLY A 61 3.16 7.84 -0.05
C GLY A 61 1.80 8.52 0.15
N GLY A 62 0.70 7.77 -0.04
CA GLY A 62 -0.66 8.25 0.24
C GLY A 62 -0.87 8.58 1.73
N ALA A 63 -0.42 7.70 2.63
CA ALA A 63 -0.46 7.94 4.07
C ALA A 63 0.35 9.20 4.45
N ARG A 64 1.57 9.34 3.94
CA ARG A 64 2.42 10.52 4.16
C ARG A 64 1.74 11.82 3.71
N ALA A 65 0.99 11.81 2.62
CA ALA A 65 0.27 12.99 2.15
C ALA A 65 -0.83 13.45 3.12
N LEU A 66 -1.60 12.50 3.68
CA LEU A 66 -2.60 12.76 4.73
C LEU A 66 -1.95 13.27 6.02
N ALA A 67 -0.85 12.65 6.45
CA ALA A 67 -0.06 13.11 7.59
C ALA A 67 0.45 14.55 7.40
N GLY A 68 0.79 14.93 6.17
CA GLY A 68 1.16 16.29 5.82
C GLY A 68 0.05 17.31 6.12
N ALA A 69 -1.22 16.93 5.97
CA ALA A 69 -2.35 17.79 6.32
C ALA A 69 -2.43 18.02 7.84
N LEU A 70 -2.23 16.96 8.65
CA LEU A 70 -2.16 17.09 10.11
C LEU A 70 -1.00 17.99 10.54
N ARG A 71 0.18 17.81 9.96
CA ARG A 71 1.36 18.63 10.28
C ARG A 71 1.12 20.11 9.97
N ARG A 72 0.45 20.43 8.86
CA ARG A 72 0.13 21.83 8.49
C ARG A 72 -0.93 22.48 9.39
N ALA A 73 -1.76 21.68 10.07
CA ALA A 73 -2.78 22.19 10.99
C ALA A 73 -2.22 22.56 12.38
N LEU A 74 -0.94 22.26 12.65
CA LEU A 74 -0.25 22.58 13.89
C LEU A 74 0.55 23.89 13.74
N PRO A 75 0.61 24.72 14.80
CA PRO A 75 1.34 25.98 14.75
C PRO A 75 2.86 25.75 14.61
N PRO A 76 3.58 26.60 13.86
CA PRO A 76 5.04 26.56 13.80
C PRO A 76 5.66 26.68 15.20
N GLY A 77 6.71 25.90 15.46
CA GLY A 77 7.42 25.93 16.74
C GLY A 77 6.65 25.36 17.93
N GLY A 78 5.41 24.90 17.73
CA GLY A 78 4.72 24.12 18.73
C GLY A 78 4.18 24.89 19.94
N ALA A 79 4.12 26.22 19.89
CA ALA A 79 3.47 27.01 20.93
C ALA A 79 1.94 26.94 20.77
N GLY A 80 1.21 26.66 21.86
CA GLY A 80 -0.26 26.65 21.86
C GLY A 80 -0.90 25.45 21.14
N GLN A 81 -0.17 24.36 20.91
CA GLN A 81 -0.74 23.15 20.28
C GLN A 81 -1.78 22.50 21.18
N HIS A 82 -2.87 22.05 20.59
CA HIS A 82 -3.79 21.17 21.28
C HIS A 82 -3.10 19.83 21.57
N PRO A 83 -3.04 19.35 22.84
CA PRO A 83 -2.25 18.19 23.22
C PRO A 83 -2.62 16.92 22.44
N PHE A 84 -3.89 16.73 22.12
CA PHE A 84 -4.34 15.57 21.33
C PHE A 84 -3.92 15.62 19.86
N ARG A 85 -3.77 16.81 19.25
CA ARG A 85 -3.23 16.93 17.88
C ARG A 85 -1.74 16.67 17.84
N ALA A 86 -1.01 17.12 18.88
CA ALA A 86 0.40 16.82 19.03
C ALA A 86 0.63 15.30 19.22
N ALA A 87 -0.19 14.64 20.05
CA ALA A 87 -0.14 13.19 20.24
C ALA A 87 -0.44 12.42 18.93
N ALA A 88 -1.47 12.84 18.19
CA ALA A 88 -1.79 12.24 16.89
C ALA A 88 -0.60 12.38 15.91
N LEU A 89 0.05 13.55 15.86
CA LEU A 89 1.22 13.75 15.01
C LEU A 89 2.37 12.81 15.41
N GLY A 90 2.64 12.64 16.70
CA GLY A 90 3.69 11.73 17.17
C GLY A 90 3.44 10.27 16.80
N LYS A 91 2.20 9.78 16.93
CA LYS A 91 1.83 8.42 16.51
C LYS A 91 1.97 8.22 14.99
N VAL A 92 1.53 9.21 14.21
CA VAL A 92 1.63 9.22 12.75
C VAL A 92 3.09 9.23 12.31
N ASP A 93 3.93 10.05 12.94
CA ASP A 93 5.35 10.13 12.67
C ASP A 93 6.05 8.78 12.92
N LEU A 94 5.80 8.17 14.09
CA LEU A 94 6.35 6.86 14.44
C LEU A 94 5.98 5.79 13.40
N ALA A 95 4.70 5.68 13.05
CA ALA A 95 4.22 4.69 12.08
C ALA A 95 4.86 4.90 10.69
N LEU A 96 4.91 6.15 10.22
CA LEU A 96 5.54 6.49 8.94
C LEU A 96 7.04 6.18 8.96
N ALA A 97 7.74 6.50 10.05
CA ALA A 97 9.17 6.27 10.18
C ALA A 97 9.52 4.78 10.19
N GLN A 98 8.76 3.97 10.95
CA GLN A 98 8.92 2.52 11.00
C GLN A 98 8.79 1.88 9.62
N THR A 99 7.69 2.15 8.90
CA THR A 99 7.49 1.61 7.55
C THR A 99 8.50 2.18 6.55
N ALA A 100 8.90 3.44 6.67
CA ALA A 100 9.91 4.02 5.78
C ALA A 100 11.27 3.35 5.93
N ALA A 101 11.67 3.00 7.17
CA ALA A 101 12.89 2.24 7.40
C ALA A 101 12.82 0.87 6.72
N LEU A 102 11.74 0.13 6.94
CA LEU A 102 11.52 -1.19 6.35
C LEU A 102 11.46 -1.14 4.81
N LEU A 103 10.84 -0.11 4.22
CA LEU A 103 10.82 0.09 2.76
C LEU A 103 12.21 0.33 2.17
N ARG A 104 13.08 1.08 2.87
CA ARG A 104 14.46 1.31 2.41
C ARG A 104 15.32 0.06 2.50
N GLU A 105 15.17 -0.68 3.59
CA GLU A 105 15.82 -1.99 3.77
C GLU A 105 15.39 -2.96 2.66
N ALA A 106 14.09 -3.08 2.43
CA ALA A 106 13.54 -3.90 1.35
C ALA A 106 14.04 -3.49 -0.03
N ALA A 107 14.09 -2.18 -0.32
CA ALA A 107 14.64 -1.68 -1.58
C ALA A 107 16.11 -2.07 -1.74
N THR A 108 16.91 -1.90 -0.68
CA THR A 108 18.33 -2.27 -0.68
C THR A 108 18.51 -3.77 -0.91
N TRP A 109 17.72 -4.60 -0.23
CA TRP A 109 17.76 -6.04 -0.40
C TRP A 109 17.36 -6.45 -1.83
N ILE A 110 16.30 -5.86 -2.40
CA ILE A 110 15.83 -6.15 -3.77
C ILE A 110 16.90 -5.75 -4.79
N ASP A 111 17.53 -4.59 -4.64
CA ASP A 111 18.56 -4.10 -5.56
C ASP A 111 19.80 -5.01 -5.54
N GLN A 112 20.14 -5.58 -4.38
CA GLN A 112 21.23 -6.54 -4.23
C GLN A 112 20.87 -7.95 -4.72
N HIS A 113 19.57 -8.31 -4.71
CA HIS A 113 19.08 -9.65 -5.02
C HIS A 113 17.98 -9.67 -6.10
N PRO A 114 18.21 -9.07 -7.29
CA PRO A 114 17.14 -8.84 -8.28
C PRO A 114 16.50 -10.12 -8.83
N GLY A 115 17.19 -11.26 -8.75
CA GLY A 115 16.71 -12.57 -9.20
C GLY A 115 16.16 -13.48 -8.09
N HIS A 116 16.22 -13.07 -6.82
CA HIS A 116 15.77 -13.91 -5.70
C HIS A 116 14.28 -13.75 -5.42
N ASP A 117 13.72 -14.68 -4.67
CA ASP A 117 12.33 -14.59 -4.21
C ASP A 117 12.19 -13.48 -3.16
N ALA A 118 11.56 -12.37 -3.56
CA ALA A 118 11.28 -11.25 -2.69
C ALA A 118 9.98 -11.39 -1.89
N SER A 119 9.32 -12.55 -1.93
CA SER A 119 7.97 -12.73 -1.36
C SER A 119 7.88 -12.38 0.13
N ALA A 120 8.85 -12.79 0.94
CA ALA A 120 8.89 -12.49 2.37
C ALA A 120 9.04 -10.98 2.63
N VAL A 121 10.08 -10.35 2.06
CA VAL A 121 10.37 -8.92 2.18
C VAL A 121 9.20 -8.07 1.65
N ALA A 122 8.66 -8.41 0.48
CA ALA A 122 7.53 -7.73 -0.13
C ALA A 122 6.28 -7.82 0.75
N THR A 123 6.00 -9.00 1.32
CA THR A 123 4.84 -9.18 2.21
C THR A 123 4.98 -8.36 3.48
N ARG A 124 6.17 -8.34 4.12
CA ARG A 124 6.43 -7.52 5.31
C ARG A 124 6.18 -6.04 5.05
N VAL A 125 6.71 -5.49 3.96
CA VAL A 125 6.55 -4.06 3.67
C VAL A 125 5.11 -3.71 3.31
N ARG A 126 4.38 -4.61 2.64
CA ARG A 126 2.95 -4.43 2.33
C ARG A 126 2.10 -4.39 3.59
N LEU A 127 2.30 -5.36 4.49
CA LEU A 127 1.59 -5.42 5.78
C LEU A 127 1.92 -4.21 6.66
N SER A 128 3.19 -3.79 6.70
CA SER A 128 3.61 -2.58 7.42
C SER A 128 2.97 -1.32 6.85
N ALA A 129 2.98 -1.15 5.52
CA ALA A 129 2.37 -0.01 4.85
C ALA A 129 0.85 0.03 5.02
N GLU A 130 0.16 -1.12 4.98
CA GLU A 130 -1.26 -1.20 5.30
C GLU A 130 -1.54 -0.75 6.74
N ALA A 131 -0.81 -1.28 7.72
CA ALA A 131 -0.96 -0.91 9.12
C ALA A 131 -0.74 0.60 9.34
N THR A 132 0.29 1.15 8.72
CA THR A 132 0.59 2.59 8.74
C THR A 132 -0.51 3.41 8.09
N ALA A 133 -1.03 3.01 6.93
CA ALA A 133 -2.15 3.69 6.29
C ALA A 133 -3.39 3.74 7.20
N ARG A 134 -3.72 2.63 7.88
CA ARG A 134 -4.83 2.57 8.85
C ARG A 134 -4.60 3.53 10.02
N THR A 135 -3.43 3.49 10.65
CA THR A 135 -3.08 4.39 11.77
C THR A 135 -3.17 5.85 11.34
N VAL A 136 -2.66 6.19 10.15
CA VAL A 136 -2.68 7.57 9.66
C VAL A 136 -4.10 8.05 9.38
N LEU A 137 -4.91 7.28 8.65
CA LEU A 137 -6.30 7.64 8.36
C LEU A 137 -7.08 7.92 9.65
N ASP A 138 -6.88 7.08 10.65
CA ASP A 138 -7.56 7.12 11.93
C ASP A 138 -7.11 8.32 12.80
N GLU A 139 -5.80 8.49 13.01
CA GLU A 139 -5.26 9.58 13.82
C GLU A 139 -5.48 10.96 13.16
N VAL A 140 -5.29 11.08 11.84
CA VAL A 140 -5.52 12.33 11.11
C VAL A 140 -7.01 12.68 11.11
N GLY A 141 -7.88 11.70 10.86
CA GLY A 141 -9.33 11.91 10.85
C GLY A 141 -9.86 12.43 12.19
N ARG A 142 -9.43 11.83 13.31
CA ARG A 142 -9.81 12.31 14.65
C ARG A 142 -9.22 13.68 14.97
N ALA A 143 -7.95 13.91 14.65
CA ALA A 143 -7.25 15.14 15.02
C ALA A 143 -7.76 16.39 14.29
N LEU A 144 -8.18 16.22 13.02
CA LEU A 144 -8.68 17.32 12.19
C LEU A 144 -10.21 17.45 12.19
N GLY A 145 -10.92 16.37 12.56
CA GLY A 145 -12.38 16.33 12.55
C GLY A 145 -12.97 16.32 11.13
N ALA A 146 -14.26 16.64 11.01
CA ALA A 146 -14.99 16.56 9.74
C ALA A 146 -14.62 17.66 8.72
N THR A 147 -14.09 18.80 9.17
CA THR A 147 -13.84 19.97 8.32
C THR A 147 -13.06 19.67 7.03
N PRO A 148 -11.88 19.02 7.05
CA PRO A 148 -11.15 18.73 5.81
C PRO A 148 -11.88 17.74 4.90
N PHE A 149 -12.68 16.82 5.43
CA PHE A 149 -13.50 15.91 4.61
C PHE A 149 -14.59 16.67 3.82
N CYS A 150 -15.10 17.77 4.38
CA CYS A 150 -16.18 18.53 3.76
C CYS A 150 -15.70 19.73 2.94
N ARG A 151 -14.53 20.29 3.25
CA ARG A 151 -14.07 21.59 2.71
C ARG A 151 -12.75 21.53 1.94
N ASP A 152 -12.06 20.39 1.94
CA ASP A 152 -10.84 20.18 1.16
C ASP A 152 -11.04 18.94 0.26
N ALA A 153 -11.36 19.19 -1.01
CA ALA A 153 -11.58 18.13 -1.98
C ALA A 153 -10.32 17.25 -2.20
N GLY A 154 -9.12 17.82 -2.02
CA GLY A 154 -7.87 17.08 -2.11
C GLY A 154 -7.72 16.10 -0.95
N PHE A 155 -7.98 16.57 0.28
CA PHE A 155 -7.99 15.71 1.46
C PHE A 155 -9.06 14.62 1.36
N ALA A 156 -10.30 15.00 1.04
CA ALA A 156 -11.42 14.07 0.94
C ALA A 156 -11.15 12.96 -0.09
N ARG A 157 -10.59 13.31 -1.24
CA ARG A 157 -10.17 12.33 -2.26
C ARG A 157 -9.10 11.38 -1.73
N MET A 158 -8.01 11.88 -1.14
CA MET A 158 -6.98 11.00 -0.58
C MET A 158 -7.53 10.06 0.51
N ALA A 159 -8.43 10.57 1.35
CA ALA A 159 -9.07 9.79 2.40
C ALA A 159 -10.08 8.76 1.87
N ALA A 160 -10.62 8.95 0.67
CA ALA A 160 -11.45 7.99 -0.03
C ALA A 160 -10.62 6.96 -0.84
N ASP A 161 -9.56 7.43 -1.50
CA ASP A 161 -8.70 6.62 -2.39
C ASP A 161 -7.87 5.61 -1.60
N LEU A 162 -7.18 6.05 -0.54
CA LEU A 162 -6.23 5.22 0.19
C LEU A 162 -6.85 3.93 0.77
N PRO A 163 -8.04 3.96 1.42
CA PRO A 163 -8.71 2.75 1.86
C PRO A 163 -8.97 1.74 0.74
N VAL A 164 -9.39 2.20 -0.45
CA VAL A 164 -9.63 1.33 -1.61
C VAL A 164 -8.31 0.76 -2.13
N PHE A 165 -7.29 1.61 -2.26
CA PHE A 165 -6.00 1.19 -2.81
C PHE A 165 -5.30 0.13 -1.94
N VAL A 166 -5.38 0.27 -0.62
CA VAL A 166 -4.79 -0.69 0.34
C VAL A 166 -5.50 -2.04 0.33
N ARG A 167 -6.73 -2.17 -0.20
CA ARG A 167 -7.42 -3.48 -0.33
C ARG A 167 -6.86 -4.40 -1.40
N GLN A 168 -5.79 -3.99 -2.08
CA GLN A 168 -4.92 -4.92 -2.80
C GLN A 168 -4.06 -5.77 -1.83
N SER A 169 -3.98 -5.40 -0.54
CA SER A 169 -3.58 -6.30 0.55
C SER A 169 -4.71 -7.28 0.86
N HIS A 170 -4.37 -8.54 1.15
CA HIS A 170 -5.36 -9.59 1.44
C HIS A 170 -5.57 -9.83 2.94
N GLY A 171 -5.11 -8.91 3.80
CA GLY A 171 -5.29 -8.97 5.24
C GLY A 171 -4.69 -10.24 5.85
N ASP A 172 -5.46 -11.00 6.62
CA ASP A 172 -4.98 -12.19 7.35
C ASP A 172 -4.39 -13.27 6.43
N LYS A 173 -4.78 -13.31 5.15
CA LYS A 173 -4.16 -14.21 4.17
C LYS A 173 -2.68 -13.88 3.93
N ASP A 174 -2.34 -12.60 3.91
CA ASP A 174 -0.95 -12.16 3.74
C ASP A 174 -0.13 -12.46 5.01
N PHE A 175 -0.72 -12.36 6.20
CA PHE A 175 -0.08 -12.81 7.45
C PHE A 175 0.15 -14.33 7.47
N ALA A 176 -0.84 -15.13 7.03
CA ALA A 176 -0.71 -16.58 6.94
C ALA A 176 0.37 -16.98 5.91
N PHE A 177 0.42 -16.29 4.77
CA PHE A 177 1.47 -16.47 3.78
C PHE A 177 2.85 -16.14 4.36
N LEU A 178 2.99 -15.02 5.06
CA LEU A 178 4.25 -14.62 5.70
C LEU A 178 4.72 -15.64 6.74
N SER A 179 3.80 -16.24 7.51
CA SER A 179 4.15 -17.31 8.45
C SER A 179 4.82 -18.49 7.75
N GLY A 180 4.36 -18.87 6.55
CA GLY A 180 4.99 -19.91 5.75
C GLY A 180 6.41 -19.55 5.36
N GLN A 181 6.66 -18.30 4.95
CA GLN A 181 7.99 -17.80 4.59
C GLN A 181 8.95 -17.80 5.78
N VAL A 182 8.48 -17.38 6.96
CA VAL A 182 9.30 -17.38 8.19
C VAL A 182 9.69 -18.80 8.59
N ALA A 183 8.80 -19.78 8.42
CA ALA A 183 9.07 -21.18 8.79
C ALA A 183 10.13 -21.87 7.91
N VAL A 184 10.29 -21.44 6.65
CA VAL A 184 11.29 -21.99 5.70
C VAL A 184 12.69 -21.43 5.97
N GLY A 185 12.81 -20.33 6.73
CA GLY A 185 14.07 -19.65 7.01
C GLY A 185 14.34 -18.48 6.05
N ALA A 186 15.28 -17.60 6.40
CA ALA A 186 15.64 -16.44 5.59
C ALA A 186 16.32 -16.87 4.30
N SER A 187 16.04 -16.14 3.22
CA SER A 187 16.89 -16.22 2.04
C SER A 187 18.30 -15.72 2.37
N PRO A 188 19.36 -16.22 1.70
CA PRO A 188 20.71 -15.72 1.90
C PRO A 188 20.77 -14.19 1.81
N GLY A 189 21.33 -13.54 2.82
CA GLY A 189 21.48 -12.07 2.88
C GLY A 189 20.27 -11.29 3.41
N GLU A 190 19.19 -11.96 3.81
CA GLU A 190 18.07 -11.34 4.51
C GLU A 190 18.33 -11.33 6.03
N GLU A 191 18.40 -10.13 6.64
CA GLU A 191 18.46 -10.01 8.10
C GLU A 191 17.16 -10.55 8.72
N GLN A 192 17.31 -11.39 9.74
CA GLN A 192 16.18 -11.98 10.43
C GLN A 192 15.67 -11.01 11.49
N PRO A 193 14.36 -10.67 11.50
CA PRO A 193 13.80 -9.77 12.52
C PRO A 193 13.86 -10.35 13.95
N TRP A 194 14.26 -11.61 14.10
CA TRP A 194 14.45 -12.31 15.37
C TRP A 194 15.84 -12.13 15.98
N THR A 195 16.74 -11.41 15.30
CA THR A 195 18.13 -11.16 15.73
C THR A 195 18.45 -9.68 15.56
N LEU A 196 19.07 -9.07 16.57
CA LEU A 196 19.51 -7.66 16.61
C LEU A 196 21.04 -7.60 16.69
#